data_AF-A0A067Z7W9-F1
#
_entry.id   AF-A0A067Z7W9-F1
#
_cell.length_a   1.000
_cell.length_b   1.000
_cell.length_c   1.000
_cell.angle_alpha   90.00
_cell.angle_beta   90.00
_cell.angle_gamma   90.00
#
_symmetry.space_group_name_H-M   'P 1'
#
loop_
_entity.id
_entity.type
_entity.pdbx_description
1 polymer ?
#
loop_
_entity_poly.entity_id
_entity_poly.type
_entity_poly.pdbx_seq_one_letter_code
_entity_poly.pdbx_strand_id
1 'polypeptide(L)'
;MPFLRTDHWRCAIVHAPLAEVVEAASLNGFPITTLPDIGDHCFLADPFGFWRDGKLYVFAEAFDYRSPTGTIEVLIYDGTGRLLSRETVLQEPWHLSYPFVFAHEGEVYMLPEASASGRLSLYRAKSFPREWERVEAFDFPEAAIDATPFQYAGRWWMFWTPAGSKDERQSLLNISVADTLMGPWKNLGLFLNDRAGARPGGTPVLVDGKIFLPTQDCRGTYGRGIRLLEIEGLERGLPKVTPGLSISIPASLRKRYPDGMHTLSAAGQVTLIDVKKIGIGPRRDLLNLKRRIFGA
;
A
#
# COMPACT_ATOMS: atom_id res chain seq x y z
N MET A 1 18.75 -0.62 4.31
CA MET A 1 18.62 0.53 5.23
C MET A 1 20.01 1.00 5.68
N PRO A 2 20.21 2.28 6.01
CA PRO A 2 21.48 2.78 6.56
C PRO A 2 21.83 2.11 7.90
N PHE A 3 23.13 2.05 8.21
CA PHE A 3 23.64 1.61 9.52
C PHE A 3 23.01 2.42 10.65
N LEU A 4 22.67 1.77 11.77
CA LEU A 4 22.00 2.29 12.97
C LEU A 4 20.57 2.84 12.79
N ARG A 5 19.98 2.82 11.60
CA ARG A 5 18.63 3.38 11.36
C ARG A 5 17.60 2.30 11.11
N THR A 6 16.56 2.21 11.93
CA THR A 6 15.48 1.21 11.79
C THR A 6 14.16 1.92 11.60
N ASP A 7 13.42 1.56 10.56
CA ASP A 7 12.08 2.11 10.32
C ASP A 7 11.07 1.37 11.19
N HIS A 8 10.22 2.12 11.89
CA HIS A 8 9.11 1.59 12.66
C HIS A 8 7.82 2.17 12.11
N TRP A 9 7.07 1.32 11.40
CA TRP A 9 5.76 1.66 10.87
C TRP A 9 4.65 1.35 11.87
N ARG A 10 3.57 2.11 11.78
CA ARG A 10 2.36 1.90 12.55
C ARG A 10 1.14 2.26 11.71
N CYS A 11 0.32 1.27 11.40
CA CYS A 11 -0.97 1.49 10.76
C CYS A 11 -1.98 2.18 11.70
N ALA A 12 -2.93 2.90 11.11
CA ALA A 12 -4.05 3.52 11.79
C ALA A 12 -5.29 3.57 10.89
N ILE A 13 -6.45 3.59 11.54
CA ILE A 13 -7.77 3.78 10.93
C ILE A 13 -8.17 5.23 11.18
N VAL A 14 -8.43 5.96 10.10
CA VAL A 14 -9.05 7.28 10.09
C VAL A 14 -10.55 7.05 9.88
N HIS A 15 -11.37 7.51 10.82
CA HIS A 15 -12.82 7.28 10.81
C HIS A 15 -13.54 8.27 9.89
N ALA A 16 -13.17 8.23 8.61
CA ALA A 16 -13.81 8.96 7.51
C ALA A 16 -13.52 8.27 6.17
N PRO A 17 -14.45 8.32 5.21
CA PRO A 17 -14.21 7.90 3.83
C PRO A 17 -13.04 8.65 3.18
N LEU A 18 -12.32 7.99 2.27
CA LEU A 18 -11.15 8.60 1.61
C LEU A 18 -11.52 9.85 0.81
N ALA A 19 -12.72 9.90 0.22
CA ALA A 19 -13.22 11.07 -0.50
C ALA A 19 -13.24 12.33 0.40
N GLU A 20 -13.76 12.22 1.62
CA GLU A 20 -13.80 13.34 2.58
C GLU A 20 -12.39 13.79 3.00
N VAL A 21 -11.46 12.86 3.17
CA VAL A 21 -10.06 13.16 3.47
C VAL A 21 -9.39 13.92 2.32
N VAL A 22 -9.69 13.54 1.08
CA VAL A 22 -9.18 14.19 -0.13
C VAL A 22 -9.81 15.58 -0.32
N GLU A 23 -11.12 15.73 -0.12
CA GLU A 23 -11.81 17.03 -0.16
C GLU A 23 -11.27 18.00 0.90
N ALA A 24 -11.04 17.51 2.13
CA ALA A 24 -10.45 18.30 3.21
C ALA A 24 -8.95 18.58 2.98
N ALA A 25 -8.29 17.85 2.08
CA ALA A 25 -6.85 17.83 1.89
C ALA A 25 -6.06 17.69 3.21
N SER A 26 -6.63 16.97 4.19
CA SER A 26 -6.09 16.88 5.54
C SER A 26 -6.59 15.64 6.27
N LEU A 27 -5.74 15.11 7.15
CA LEU A 27 -6.12 14.09 8.12
C LEU A 27 -6.50 14.68 9.48
N ASN A 28 -6.31 16.00 9.67
CA ASN A 28 -6.67 16.66 10.91
C ASN A 28 -8.18 16.90 10.96
N GLY A 29 -8.79 16.72 12.14
CA GLY A 29 -10.23 16.87 12.34
C GLY A 29 -10.99 15.54 12.30
N PHE A 30 -10.39 14.47 11.77
CA PHE A 30 -10.97 13.14 11.78
C PHE A 30 -10.53 12.33 13.02
N PRO A 31 -11.41 11.52 13.62
CA PRO A 31 -11.00 10.57 14.66
C PRO A 31 -10.04 9.52 14.09
N ILE A 32 -9.02 9.14 14.86
CA ILE A 32 -7.99 8.18 14.43
C ILE A 32 -7.78 7.12 15.51
N THR A 33 -7.76 5.85 15.12
CA THR A 33 -7.43 4.70 15.96
C THR A 33 -6.20 4.01 15.41
N THR A 34 -5.10 3.98 16.15
CA THR A 34 -3.92 3.20 15.75
C THR A 34 -4.20 1.70 15.85
N LEU A 35 -3.68 0.91 14.91
CA LEU A 35 -3.67 -0.56 15.01
C LEU A 35 -2.85 -1.01 16.25
N PRO A 36 -2.90 -2.30 16.66
CA PRO A 36 -2.11 -2.80 17.80
C PRO A 36 -0.61 -2.63 17.62
N ASP A 37 0.12 -2.60 18.75
CA ASP A 37 1.56 -2.74 18.74
C ASP A 37 1.89 -4.22 18.70
N ILE A 38 2.60 -4.64 17.65
CA ILE A 38 2.89 -6.05 17.43
C ILE A 38 4.24 -6.47 18.03
N GLY A 39 4.88 -5.57 18.77
CA GLY A 39 6.06 -5.85 19.57
C GLY A 39 7.35 -5.32 18.95
N ASP A 40 8.43 -5.47 19.73
CA ASP A 40 9.76 -5.03 19.32
C ASP A 40 10.21 -5.74 18.04
N HIS A 41 10.88 -4.98 17.17
CA HIS A 41 11.42 -5.49 15.90
C HIS A 41 10.39 -5.97 14.89
N CYS A 42 9.10 -5.74 15.14
CA CYS A 42 8.05 -6.01 14.18
C CYS A 42 7.31 -4.72 13.81
N PHE A 43 6.75 -4.67 12.61
CA PHE A 43 5.83 -3.60 12.23
C PHE A 43 4.72 -4.11 11.31
N LEU A 44 3.63 -3.33 11.27
CA LEU A 44 2.60 -3.41 10.23
C LEU A 44 2.72 -2.16 9.35
N ALA A 45 2.68 -2.34 8.03
CA ALA A 45 2.72 -1.28 7.02
C ALA A 45 1.75 -1.58 5.86
N ASP A 46 1.59 -0.62 4.94
CA ASP A 46 0.74 -0.75 3.75
C ASP A 46 -0.67 -1.29 4.01
N PRO A 47 -1.47 -0.68 4.89
CA PRO A 47 -2.79 -1.21 5.21
C PRO A 47 -3.78 -1.02 4.04
N PHE A 48 -4.52 -2.07 3.69
CA PHE A 48 -5.66 -2.06 2.77
C PHE A 48 -6.87 -2.74 3.40
N GLY A 49 -8.07 -2.23 3.12
CA GLY A 49 -9.26 -2.61 3.88
C GLY A 49 -10.39 -3.13 3.00
N PHE A 50 -11.15 -4.08 3.55
CA PHE A 50 -12.34 -4.62 2.91
C PHE A 50 -13.47 -4.76 3.93
N TRP A 51 -14.67 -4.27 3.60
CA TRP A 51 -15.86 -4.46 4.44
C TRP A 51 -16.67 -5.66 3.97
N ARG A 52 -17.04 -6.54 4.89
CA ARG A 52 -17.92 -7.68 4.62
C ARG A 52 -18.66 -8.09 5.88
N ASP A 53 -19.96 -8.35 5.77
CA ASP A 53 -20.81 -8.85 6.86
C ASP A 53 -20.68 -8.05 8.17
N GLY A 54 -20.64 -6.71 8.07
CA GLY A 54 -20.52 -5.80 9.21
C GLY A 54 -19.16 -5.79 9.91
N LYS A 55 -18.13 -6.37 9.27
CA LYS A 55 -16.75 -6.39 9.77
C LYS A 55 -15.81 -5.69 8.81
N LEU A 56 -14.77 -5.08 9.38
CA LEU A 56 -13.67 -4.50 8.63
C LEU A 56 -12.47 -5.46 8.69
N TYR A 57 -11.97 -5.83 7.53
CA TYR A 57 -10.78 -6.66 7.37
C TYR A 57 -9.65 -5.75 6.90
N VAL A 58 -8.61 -5.58 7.72
CA VAL A 58 -7.43 -4.77 7.40
C VAL A 58 -6.27 -5.70 7.08
N PHE A 59 -5.89 -5.78 5.81
CA PHE A 59 -4.72 -6.50 5.31
C PHE A 59 -3.50 -5.57 5.38
N ALA A 60 -2.37 -6.07 5.85
CA ALA A 60 -1.15 -5.26 5.99
C ALA A 60 0.11 -6.12 5.75
N GLU A 61 1.19 -5.48 5.32
CA GLU A 61 2.53 -6.05 5.41
C GLU A 61 2.86 -6.26 6.89
N ALA A 62 3.16 -7.50 7.26
CA ALA A 62 3.75 -7.83 8.54
C ALA A 62 5.22 -8.18 8.34
N PHE A 63 6.09 -7.44 9.01
CA PHE A 63 7.53 -7.61 8.89
C PHE A 63 8.16 -7.81 10.27
N ASP A 64 9.05 -8.81 10.36
CA ASP A 64 9.88 -9.04 11.53
C ASP A 64 11.35 -8.85 11.15
N TYR A 65 12.04 -7.89 11.77
CA TYR A 65 13.46 -7.68 11.51
C TYR A 65 14.32 -8.91 11.84
N ARG A 66 13.84 -9.86 12.64
CA ARG A 66 14.50 -11.15 12.96
C ARG A 66 14.35 -12.18 11.83
N SER A 67 13.27 -12.11 11.05
CA SER A 67 13.00 -12.95 9.86
C SER A 67 12.56 -12.03 8.71
N PRO A 68 13.50 -11.49 7.91
CA PRO A 68 13.30 -10.27 7.13
C PRO A 68 12.56 -10.51 5.80
N THR A 69 11.51 -11.32 5.84
CA THR A 69 10.58 -11.60 4.74
C THR A 69 9.21 -11.11 5.17
N GLY A 70 8.64 -10.16 4.43
CA GLY A 70 7.31 -9.63 4.70
C GLY A 70 6.25 -10.67 4.34
N THR A 71 5.26 -10.83 5.21
CA THR A 71 4.06 -11.65 4.97
C THR A 71 2.83 -10.76 4.99
N ILE A 72 1.70 -11.23 4.46
CA ILE A 72 0.45 -10.50 4.59
C ILE A 72 -0.34 -11.08 5.76
N GLU A 73 -0.69 -10.21 6.69
CA GLU A 73 -1.61 -10.51 7.78
C GLU A 73 -2.93 -9.77 7.60
N VAL A 74 -4.00 -10.35 8.14
CA VAL A 74 -5.31 -9.68 8.26
C VAL A 74 -5.59 -9.40 9.74
N LEU A 75 -6.09 -8.21 10.03
CA LEU A 75 -6.67 -7.81 11.31
C LEU A 75 -8.17 -7.63 11.11
N ILE A 76 -8.99 -8.37 11.86
CA ILE A 76 -10.44 -8.36 11.71
C ILE A 76 -11.06 -7.53 12.84
N TYR A 77 -11.82 -6.51 12.49
CA TYR A 77 -12.54 -5.65 13.41
C TYR A 77 -14.05 -5.87 13.29
N ASP A 78 -14.77 -5.86 14.42
CA ASP A 78 -16.23 -5.74 14.38
C ASP A 78 -16.66 -4.31 13.99
N GLY A 79 -17.95 -4.12 13.71
CA GLY A 79 -18.51 -2.82 13.34
C GLY A 79 -18.40 -1.73 14.41
N THR A 80 -17.96 -2.06 15.63
CA THR A 80 -17.68 -1.09 16.71
C THR A 80 -16.21 -0.66 16.74
N GLY A 81 -15.37 -1.25 15.88
CA GLY A 81 -13.92 -0.98 15.84
C GLY A 81 -13.11 -1.81 16.83
N ARG A 82 -13.70 -2.84 17.45
CA ARG A 82 -12.95 -3.76 18.32
C ARG A 82 -12.27 -4.84 17.48
N LEU A 83 -10.98 -5.04 17.73
CA LEU A 83 -10.20 -6.12 17.12
C LEU A 83 -10.69 -7.49 17.63
N LEU A 84 -11.04 -8.38 16.70
CA LEU A 84 -11.50 -9.74 16.95
C LEU A 84 -10.37 -10.76 16.80
N SER A 85 -9.58 -10.64 15.74
CA SER A 85 -8.48 -11.57 15.46
C SER A 85 -7.41 -10.94 14.56
N ARG A 86 -6.24 -11.57 14.55
CA ARG A 86 -5.11 -11.27 13.66
C ARG A 86 -4.47 -12.58 13.23
N GLU A 87 -4.27 -12.77 11.93
CA GLU A 87 -3.70 -14.01 11.39
C GLU A 87 -2.94 -13.75 10.08
N THR A 88 -1.88 -14.53 9.82
CA THR A 88 -1.19 -14.55 8.53
C THR A 88 -2.07 -15.24 7.49
N VAL A 89 -2.29 -14.59 6.36
CA VAL A 89 -3.18 -15.08 5.28
C VAL A 89 -2.44 -15.35 3.97
N LEU A 90 -1.27 -14.75 3.79
CA LEU A 90 -0.41 -15.03 2.64
C LEU A 90 1.05 -14.96 3.05
N GLN A 91 1.79 -16.03 2.74
CA GLN A 91 3.22 -16.15 2.97
C GLN A 91 3.84 -16.86 1.78
N GLU A 92 4.96 -16.33 1.30
CA GLU A 92 5.71 -16.85 0.15
C GLU A 92 7.20 -16.92 0.51
N PRO A 93 8.03 -17.60 -0.30
CA PRO A 93 9.50 -17.59 -0.11
C PRO A 93 10.16 -16.22 -0.34
N TRP A 94 9.42 -15.26 -0.92
CA TRP A 94 9.84 -13.88 -1.16
C TRP A 94 9.05 -12.90 -0.30
N HIS A 95 9.54 -11.67 -0.23
CA HIS A 95 8.90 -10.58 0.52
C HIS A 95 7.59 -10.16 -0.15
N LEU A 96 6.54 -10.01 0.65
CA LEU A 96 5.23 -9.48 0.27
C LEU A 96 4.91 -8.20 1.03
N SER A 97 4.41 -7.19 0.33
CA SER A 97 3.99 -5.89 0.85
C SER A 97 2.78 -5.37 0.04
N TYR A 98 2.28 -4.15 0.32
CA TYR A 98 1.22 -3.50 -0.45
C TYR A 98 0.04 -4.41 -0.87
N PRO A 99 -0.67 -5.07 0.07
CA PRO A 99 -1.70 -6.05 -0.24
C PRO A 99 -3.00 -5.39 -0.74
N PHE A 100 -3.02 -4.84 -1.95
CA PHE A 100 -4.18 -4.13 -2.49
C PHE A 100 -5.37 -5.10 -2.64
N VAL A 101 -6.42 -4.95 -1.83
CA VAL A 101 -7.61 -5.82 -1.80
C VAL A 101 -8.83 -5.13 -2.41
N PHE A 102 -9.56 -5.80 -3.28
CA PHE A 102 -10.74 -5.26 -3.96
C PHE A 102 -11.72 -6.35 -4.39
N ALA A 103 -12.98 -5.97 -4.63
CA ALA A 103 -14.00 -6.86 -5.18
C ALA A 103 -14.11 -6.69 -6.70
N HIS A 104 -14.32 -7.79 -7.40
CA HIS A 104 -14.66 -7.77 -8.83
C HIS A 104 -15.47 -9.03 -9.17
N GLU A 105 -16.56 -8.87 -9.92
CA GLU A 105 -17.42 -9.99 -10.39
C GLU A 105 -17.86 -10.97 -9.29
N GLY A 106 -18.14 -10.46 -8.09
CA GLY A 106 -18.59 -11.27 -6.94
C GLY A 106 -17.46 -11.96 -6.17
N GLU A 107 -16.23 -11.85 -6.64
CA GLU A 107 -15.02 -12.39 -6.02
C GLU A 107 -14.23 -11.31 -5.28
N VAL A 108 -13.35 -11.74 -4.36
CA VAL A 108 -12.41 -10.85 -3.68
C VAL A 108 -11.00 -11.19 -4.12
N TYR A 109 -10.26 -10.18 -4.55
CA TYR A 109 -8.90 -10.28 -5.04
C TYR A 109 -7.91 -9.53 -4.15
N MET A 110 -6.67 -9.99 -4.14
CA MET A 110 -5.52 -9.34 -3.53
C MET A 110 -4.39 -9.27 -4.56
N LEU A 111 -3.78 -8.10 -4.70
CA LEU A 111 -2.66 -7.85 -5.59
C LEU A 111 -1.48 -7.30 -4.77
N PRO A 112 -0.71 -8.16 -4.09
CA PRO A 112 0.43 -7.73 -3.28
C PRO A 112 1.62 -7.31 -4.15
N GLU A 113 2.44 -6.40 -3.63
CA GLU A 113 3.78 -6.15 -4.16
C GLU A 113 4.69 -7.34 -3.82
N ALA A 114 5.33 -7.88 -4.85
CA ALA A 114 6.18 -9.06 -4.75
C ALA A 114 7.33 -8.99 -5.77
N SER A 115 7.95 -7.81 -5.96
CA SER A 115 8.87 -7.60 -7.08
C SER A 115 10.08 -8.55 -7.04
N ALA A 116 10.45 -9.03 -5.85
CA ALA A 116 11.51 -10.02 -5.65
C ALA A 116 11.18 -11.41 -6.24
N SER A 117 9.90 -11.71 -6.52
CA SER A 117 9.48 -12.93 -7.21
C SER A 117 9.72 -12.88 -8.74
N GLY A 118 10.01 -11.69 -9.28
CA GLY A 118 10.18 -11.45 -10.71
C GLY A 118 8.87 -11.30 -11.49
N ARG A 119 7.69 -11.31 -10.84
CA ARG A 119 6.39 -11.16 -11.50
C ARG A 119 5.34 -10.53 -10.58
N LEU A 120 4.40 -9.78 -11.15
CA LEU A 120 3.18 -9.39 -10.45
C LEU A 120 2.19 -10.57 -10.40
N SER A 121 1.53 -10.77 -9.25
CA SER A 121 0.70 -11.96 -9.02
C SER A 121 -0.64 -11.56 -8.41
N LEU A 122 -1.74 -11.86 -9.10
CA LEU A 122 -3.08 -11.69 -8.57
C LEU A 122 -3.49 -12.94 -7.78
N TYR A 123 -4.08 -12.75 -6.61
CA TYR A 123 -4.64 -13.81 -5.78
C TYR A 123 -6.16 -13.61 -5.65
N ARG A 124 -6.92 -14.69 -5.69
CA ARG A 124 -8.35 -14.73 -5.41
C ARG A 124 -8.58 -15.40 -4.05
N ALA A 125 -9.52 -14.89 -3.27
CA ALA A 125 -9.92 -15.51 -2.01
C ALA A 125 -10.68 -16.82 -2.28
N LYS A 126 -10.08 -17.96 -1.98
CA LYS A 126 -10.73 -19.28 -2.01
C LYS A 126 -11.69 -19.44 -0.82
N SER A 127 -11.28 -18.94 0.35
CA SER A 127 -12.08 -18.90 1.57
C SER A 127 -11.76 -17.60 2.30
N PHE A 128 -12.51 -16.55 1.98
CA PHE A 128 -12.26 -15.22 2.52
C PHE A 128 -12.43 -15.19 4.06
N PRO A 129 -11.51 -14.56 4.83
CA PRO A 129 -10.30 -13.84 4.39
C PRO A 129 -9.01 -14.68 4.41
N ARG A 130 -9.10 -15.97 4.70
CA ARG A 130 -7.97 -16.80 5.18
C ARG A 130 -7.20 -17.51 4.07
N GLU A 131 -7.90 -18.03 3.07
CA GLU A 131 -7.27 -18.81 2.00
C GLU A 131 -7.30 -18.05 0.69
N TRP A 132 -6.13 -17.95 0.07
CA TRP A 132 -5.89 -17.25 -1.19
C TRP A 132 -5.23 -18.20 -2.17
N GLU A 133 -5.64 -18.13 -3.43
CA GLU A 133 -5.03 -18.89 -4.52
C GLU A 133 -4.62 -17.96 -5.65
N ARG A 134 -3.49 -18.27 -6.29
CA ARG A 134 -2.99 -17.50 -7.43
C ARG A 134 -3.94 -17.65 -8.62
N VAL A 135 -4.21 -16.55 -9.31
CA VAL A 135 -5.03 -16.54 -10.53
C VAL A 135 -4.11 -16.75 -11.73
N GLU A 136 -4.04 -17.98 -12.24
CA GLU A 136 -3.14 -18.32 -13.37
C GLU A 136 -3.46 -17.57 -14.67
N ALA A 137 -4.72 -17.17 -14.86
CA ALA A 137 -5.14 -16.39 -16.02
C ALA A 137 -4.69 -14.91 -15.98
N PHE A 138 -4.25 -14.41 -14.82
CA PHE A 138 -3.77 -13.03 -14.69
C PHE A 138 -2.36 -12.92 -15.25
N ASP A 139 -2.21 -12.13 -16.31
CA ASP A 139 -0.93 -11.95 -16.99
C ASP A 139 -0.54 -10.47 -17.07
N PHE A 140 0.33 -10.04 -16.16
CA PHE A 140 0.94 -8.72 -16.19
C PHE A 140 2.42 -8.86 -16.54
N PRO A 141 2.93 -8.17 -17.59
CA PRO A 141 4.23 -8.48 -18.18
C PRO A 141 5.45 -8.03 -17.35
N GLU A 142 5.23 -7.39 -16.20
CA GLU A 142 6.28 -6.68 -15.45
C GLU A 142 6.27 -7.10 -13.97
N ALA A 143 7.44 -7.05 -13.33
CA ALA A 143 7.58 -7.17 -11.87
C ALA A 143 7.21 -5.84 -11.18
N ALA A 144 5.94 -5.45 -11.29
CA ALA A 144 5.45 -4.17 -10.80
C ALA A 144 5.55 -4.02 -9.29
N ILE A 145 5.97 -2.83 -8.86
CA ILE A 145 6.01 -2.38 -7.48
C ILE A 145 4.80 -1.49 -7.21
N ASP A 146 4.15 -1.71 -6.06
CA ASP A 146 2.95 -1.03 -5.57
C ASP A 146 1.85 -0.95 -6.65
N ALA A 147 1.65 -2.06 -7.34
CA ALA A 147 0.69 -2.19 -8.42
C ALA A 147 -0.72 -1.87 -7.90
N THR A 148 -1.32 -0.83 -8.48
CA THR A 148 -2.57 -0.24 -8.01
C THR A 148 -3.60 -0.30 -9.13
N PRO A 149 -4.51 -1.29 -9.12
CA PRO A 149 -5.52 -1.47 -10.14
C PRO A 149 -6.70 -0.52 -9.91
N PHE A 150 -7.29 -0.04 -10.99
CA PHE A 150 -8.44 0.86 -10.96
C PHE A 150 -9.36 0.62 -12.14
N GLN A 151 -10.62 0.29 -11.87
CA GLN A 151 -11.64 0.14 -12.90
C GLN A 151 -12.30 1.49 -13.16
N TYR A 152 -12.19 2.00 -14.39
CA TYR A 152 -12.79 3.28 -14.76
C TYR A 152 -13.08 3.33 -16.27
N ALA A 153 -14.23 3.92 -16.62
CA ALA A 153 -14.70 4.05 -18.00
C ALA A 153 -14.71 2.71 -18.77
N GLY A 154 -15.15 1.64 -18.10
CA GLY A 154 -15.29 0.30 -18.69
C GLY A 154 -13.97 -0.44 -18.94
N ARG A 155 -12.84 0.06 -18.43
CA ARG A 155 -11.51 -0.56 -18.58
C ARG A 155 -10.81 -0.67 -17.24
N TRP A 156 -9.76 -1.48 -17.23
CA TRP A 156 -8.82 -1.60 -16.12
C TRP A 156 -7.57 -0.78 -16.39
N TRP A 157 -7.17 -0.02 -15.37
CA TRP A 157 -5.95 0.76 -15.33
C TRP A 157 -5.05 0.21 -14.24
N MET A 158 -3.74 0.15 -14.50
CA MET A 158 -2.74 -0.21 -13.50
C MET A 158 -1.80 0.97 -13.34
N PHE A 159 -1.72 1.53 -12.12
CA PHE A 159 -0.69 2.47 -11.73
C PHE A 159 0.42 1.72 -11.01
N TRP A 160 1.66 1.85 -11.44
CA TRP A 160 2.74 1.01 -10.91
C TRP A 160 4.11 1.66 -11.05
N THR A 161 5.05 1.20 -10.22
CA THR A 161 6.47 1.55 -10.31
C THR A 161 7.25 0.36 -10.88
N PRO A 162 8.17 0.56 -11.83
CA PRO A 162 8.99 -0.53 -12.34
C PRO A 162 10.00 -1.00 -11.32
N ALA A 163 10.32 -2.30 -11.35
CA ALA A 163 11.54 -2.79 -10.73
C ALA A 163 12.75 -2.08 -11.37
N GLY A 164 13.78 -1.80 -10.58
CA GLY A 164 14.93 -1.03 -11.04
C GLY A 164 15.85 -0.63 -9.91
N SER A 165 16.67 0.39 -10.13
CA SER A 165 17.50 1.03 -9.12
C SER A 165 16.66 1.59 -7.97
N LYS A 166 17.31 1.88 -6.84
CA LYS A 166 16.61 2.48 -5.69
C LYS A 166 15.93 3.81 -6.04
N ASP A 167 16.53 4.61 -6.93
CA ASP A 167 15.98 5.89 -7.33
C ASP A 167 14.71 5.70 -8.16
N GLU A 168 14.77 4.83 -9.17
CA GLU A 168 13.62 4.48 -10.03
C GLU A 168 12.44 3.95 -9.23
N ARG A 169 12.70 3.06 -8.26
CA ARG A 169 11.68 2.51 -7.34
C ARG A 169 11.03 3.56 -6.43
N GLN A 170 11.48 4.81 -6.45
CA GLN A 170 11.00 5.92 -5.62
C GLN A 170 10.58 7.14 -6.44
N SER A 171 10.77 7.13 -7.76
CA SER A 171 10.58 8.30 -8.61
C SER A 171 9.69 8.06 -9.81
N LEU A 172 9.42 6.81 -10.22
CA LEU A 172 8.72 6.52 -11.47
C LEU A 172 7.27 6.09 -11.27
N LEU A 173 6.38 6.63 -12.09
CA LEU A 173 5.01 6.18 -12.27
C LEU A 173 4.79 5.75 -13.71
N ASN A 174 4.44 4.48 -13.91
CA ASN A 174 3.99 3.94 -15.18
C ASN A 174 2.48 3.66 -15.11
N ILE A 175 1.85 3.65 -16.28
CA ILE A 175 0.43 3.32 -16.43
C ILE A 175 0.29 2.23 -17.48
N SER A 176 -0.48 1.20 -17.16
CA SER A 176 -0.92 0.17 -18.11
C SER A 176 -2.44 0.14 -18.19
N VAL A 177 -2.99 -0.40 -19.29
CA VAL A 177 -4.43 -0.51 -19.52
C VAL A 177 -4.79 -1.90 -20.06
N ALA A 178 -5.95 -2.41 -19.67
CA ALA A 178 -6.54 -3.64 -20.18
C ALA A 178 -8.06 -3.53 -20.23
N ASP A 179 -8.71 -4.35 -21.07
CA ASP A 179 -10.18 -4.42 -21.11
C ASP A 179 -10.73 -5.26 -19.95
N THR A 180 -9.96 -6.24 -19.47
CA THR A 180 -10.32 -7.11 -18.34
C THR A 180 -9.21 -7.08 -17.27
N LEU A 181 -9.55 -7.46 -16.03
CA LEU A 181 -8.58 -7.57 -14.95
C LEU A 181 -7.45 -8.55 -15.27
N MET A 182 -7.77 -9.60 -16.03
CA MET A 182 -6.83 -10.68 -16.37
C MET A 182 -5.81 -10.25 -17.44
N GLY A 183 -6.10 -9.17 -18.16
CA GLY A 183 -5.31 -8.72 -19.29
C GLY A 183 -5.98 -9.03 -20.64
N PRO A 184 -5.22 -9.04 -21.75
CA PRO A 184 -3.79 -8.68 -21.81
C PRO A 184 -3.56 -7.21 -21.43
N TRP A 185 -2.51 -6.95 -20.65
CA TRP A 185 -2.18 -5.60 -20.21
C TRP A 185 -1.24 -4.90 -21.20
N LYS A 186 -1.67 -3.74 -21.69
CA LYS A 186 -0.85 -2.87 -22.54
C LYS A 186 -0.17 -1.81 -21.69
N ASN A 187 1.16 -1.82 -21.67
CA ASN A 187 1.96 -0.75 -21.06
C ASN A 187 1.85 0.53 -21.90
N LEU A 188 1.44 1.64 -21.29
CA LEU A 188 1.38 2.96 -21.93
C LEU A 188 2.66 3.80 -21.69
N GLY A 189 3.55 3.32 -20.81
CA GLY A 189 4.86 3.90 -20.54
C GLY A 189 4.91 4.73 -19.25
N LEU A 190 5.96 5.54 -19.16
CA LEU A 190 6.27 6.41 -18.03
C LEU A 190 5.47 7.72 -18.11
N PHE A 191 4.72 8.03 -17.06
CA PHE A 191 3.90 9.25 -16.96
C PHE A 191 4.47 10.30 -16.01
N LEU A 192 5.25 9.88 -15.01
CA LEU A 192 5.88 10.81 -14.06
C LEU A 192 7.22 10.27 -13.59
N ASN A 193 8.23 11.14 -13.57
CA ASN A 193 9.51 10.92 -12.92
C ASN A 193 9.71 12.03 -11.87
N ASP A 194 9.21 11.82 -10.66
CA ASP A 194 9.29 12.77 -9.55
C ASP A 194 9.32 12.04 -8.20
N ARG A 195 10.44 12.17 -7.48
CA ARG A 195 10.57 11.63 -6.12
C ARG A 195 9.60 12.25 -5.12
N ALA A 196 8.98 13.38 -5.44
CA ALA A 196 8.01 14.04 -4.58
C ALA A 196 6.60 13.41 -4.60
N GLY A 197 6.34 12.42 -5.45
CA GLY A 197 5.02 11.79 -5.52
C GLY A 197 4.77 11.07 -6.84
N ALA A 198 5.47 9.97 -7.09
CA ALA A 198 5.25 9.14 -8.29
C ALA A 198 4.95 7.68 -7.93
N ARG A 199 5.67 7.11 -6.96
CA ARG A 199 5.42 5.74 -6.48
C ARG A 199 4.00 5.66 -5.89
N PRO A 200 3.12 4.72 -6.31
CA PRO A 200 1.79 4.56 -5.73
C PRO A 200 1.85 4.37 -4.21
N GLY A 201 0.84 4.87 -3.50
CA GLY A 201 0.80 4.89 -2.04
C GLY A 201 -0.62 4.79 -1.50
N GLY A 202 -1.49 4.02 -2.16
CA GLY A 202 -2.86 3.80 -1.71
C GLY A 202 -3.89 3.67 -2.82
N THR A 203 -5.14 4.01 -2.49
CA THR A 203 -6.30 3.72 -3.37
C THR A 203 -6.68 4.94 -4.22
N PRO A 204 -6.82 4.79 -5.54
CA PRO A 204 -7.39 5.84 -6.38
C PRO A 204 -8.85 6.11 -5.99
N VAL A 205 -9.24 7.38 -5.93
CA VAL A 205 -10.59 7.79 -5.53
C VAL A 205 -11.16 8.83 -6.48
N LEU A 206 -12.47 8.76 -6.73
CA LEU A 206 -13.20 9.75 -7.50
C LEU A 206 -13.83 10.78 -6.53
N VAL A 207 -13.49 12.05 -6.69
CA VAL A 207 -14.00 13.18 -5.89
C VAL A 207 -14.39 14.29 -6.86
N ASP A 208 -15.64 14.76 -6.81
CA ASP A 208 -16.18 15.79 -7.72
C ASP A 208 -15.88 15.53 -9.21
N GLY A 209 -15.97 14.26 -9.63
CA GLY A 209 -15.69 13.84 -11.01
C GLY A 209 -14.20 13.81 -11.40
N LYS A 210 -13.29 14.06 -10.46
CA LYS A 210 -11.84 13.99 -10.65
C LYS A 210 -11.25 12.77 -9.96
N ILE A 211 -10.27 12.15 -10.61
CA ILE A 211 -9.58 10.98 -10.05
C ILE A 211 -8.32 11.45 -9.33
N PHE A 212 -8.19 11.07 -8.07
CA PHE A 212 -7.00 11.31 -7.27
C PHE A 212 -6.29 9.99 -6.94
N LEU A 213 -5.01 9.89 -7.29
CA LEU A 213 -4.13 8.77 -6.94
C LEU A 213 -3.19 9.21 -5.81
N PRO A 214 -3.28 8.59 -4.61
CA PRO A 214 -2.28 8.75 -3.57
C PRO A 214 -0.92 8.17 -4.02
N THR A 215 0.14 8.96 -3.85
CA THR A 215 1.52 8.58 -4.15
C THR A 215 2.46 9.00 -3.03
N GLN A 216 3.62 8.37 -2.96
CA GLN A 216 4.59 8.56 -1.89
C GLN A 216 5.55 9.71 -2.20
N ASP A 217 5.65 10.68 -1.30
CA ASP A 217 6.77 11.63 -1.27
C ASP A 217 8.00 10.91 -0.70
N CYS A 218 8.97 10.61 -1.56
CA CYS A 218 10.22 9.94 -1.21
C CYS A 218 11.43 10.90 -1.15
N ARG A 219 11.20 12.22 -1.00
CA ARG A 219 12.27 13.19 -0.79
C ARG A 219 12.81 13.12 0.64
N GLY A 220 14.15 13.10 0.75
CA GLY A 220 14.86 13.03 2.03
C GLY A 220 14.81 11.65 2.70
N THR A 221 13.63 11.03 2.80
CA THR A 221 13.43 9.67 3.31
C THR A 221 12.33 8.95 2.53
N TYR A 222 12.40 7.62 2.46
CA TYR A 222 11.39 6.78 1.81
C TYR A 222 10.03 6.98 2.50
N GLY A 223 8.96 7.26 1.75
CA GLY A 223 7.62 7.37 2.31
C GLY A 223 7.47 8.49 3.35
N ARG A 224 8.06 9.67 3.09
CA ARG A 224 8.01 10.85 3.97
C ARG A 224 6.57 11.37 4.17
N GLY A 225 5.73 11.22 3.16
CA GLY A 225 4.35 11.70 3.17
C GLY A 225 3.62 11.29 1.91
N ILE A 226 2.41 11.81 1.74
CA ILE A 226 1.55 11.53 0.59
C ILE A 226 1.42 12.76 -0.29
N ARG A 227 1.46 12.56 -1.61
CA ARG A 227 1.04 13.51 -2.63
C ARG A 227 -0.09 12.91 -3.44
N LEU A 228 -1.15 13.68 -3.63
CA LEU A 228 -2.26 13.31 -4.50
C LEU A 228 -1.93 13.72 -5.93
N LEU A 229 -1.99 12.79 -6.86
CA LEU A 229 -1.93 13.08 -8.30
C LEU A 229 -3.35 13.15 -8.84
N GLU A 230 -3.67 14.19 -9.60
CA GLU A 230 -4.90 14.26 -10.38
C GLU A 230 -4.68 13.52 -11.71
N ILE A 231 -5.56 12.57 -12.01
CA ILE A 231 -5.51 11.74 -13.22
C ILE A 231 -6.69 12.10 -14.12
N GLU A 232 -6.38 12.51 -15.35
CA GLU A 232 -7.38 12.91 -16.35
C GLU A 232 -7.28 12.05 -17.61
N GLY A 233 -8.33 12.00 -18.43
CA GLY A 233 -8.27 11.46 -19.79
C GLY A 233 -8.26 9.94 -19.93
N LEU A 234 -8.50 9.21 -18.82
CA LEU A 234 -8.64 7.75 -18.84
C LEU A 234 -9.77 7.30 -19.79
N GLU A 235 -10.91 7.97 -19.76
CA GLU A 235 -12.06 7.67 -20.63
C GLU A 235 -11.76 7.80 -22.13
N ARG A 236 -10.75 8.59 -22.49
CA ARG A 236 -10.29 8.78 -23.88
C ARG A 236 -9.08 7.89 -24.23
N GLY A 237 -8.57 7.10 -23.30
CA GLY A 237 -7.35 6.32 -23.52
C GLY A 237 -6.05 7.14 -23.49
N LEU A 238 -6.10 8.39 -23.02
CA LEU A 238 -4.98 9.35 -23.05
C LEU A 238 -4.79 9.92 -21.64
N PRO A 239 -4.17 9.15 -20.72
CA PRO A 239 -3.96 9.61 -19.36
C PRO A 239 -3.10 10.88 -19.34
N LYS A 240 -3.44 11.78 -18.43
CA LYS A 240 -2.59 12.89 -18.04
C LYS A 240 -2.48 12.90 -16.52
N VAL A 241 -1.26 13.06 -16.04
CA VAL A 241 -0.94 13.08 -14.61
C VAL A 241 -0.54 14.49 -14.22
N THR A 242 -1.29 15.09 -13.30
CA THR A 242 -1.01 16.42 -12.77
C THR A 242 -0.70 16.31 -11.27
N PRO A 243 0.50 16.68 -10.81
CA PRO A 243 0.81 16.63 -9.38
C PRO A 243 -0.01 17.63 -8.57
N GLY A 244 -0.76 17.14 -7.58
CA GLY A 244 -1.63 17.92 -6.71
C GLY A 244 -1.09 18.12 -5.29
N LEU A 245 -2.01 18.23 -4.34
CA LEU A 245 -1.75 18.57 -2.94
C LEU A 245 -1.04 17.45 -2.18
N SER A 246 -0.32 17.82 -1.13
CA SER A 246 0.28 16.87 -0.19
C SER A 246 -0.56 16.71 1.07
N ILE A 247 -0.76 15.48 1.50
CA ILE A 247 -1.39 15.18 2.79
C ILE A 247 -0.28 14.92 3.81
N SER A 248 -0.32 15.69 4.89
CA SER A 248 0.65 15.60 5.99
C SER A 248 0.22 14.60 7.05
N ILE A 249 1.20 14.08 7.80
CA ILE A 249 0.98 13.27 9.00
C ILE A 249 0.05 14.02 9.96
N PRO A 250 -1.03 13.39 10.47
CA PRO A 250 -1.98 14.05 11.36
C PRO A 250 -1.29 14.50 12.64
N ALA A 251 -1.70 15.67 13.16
CA ALA A 251 -1.07 16.29 14.33
C ALA A 251 -1.08 15.38 15.57
N SER A 252 -2.12 14.56 15.72
CA SER A 252 -2.27 13.57 16.79
C SER A 252 -1.20 12.48 16.78
N LEU A 253 -0.63 12.14 15.61
CA LEU A 253 0.40 11.10 15.47
C LEU A 253 1.81 11.67 15.24
N ARG A 254 1.91 12.90 14.72
CA ARG A 254 3.17 13.52 14.28
C ARG A 254 4.26 13.55 15.36
N LYS A 255 3.91 13.78 16.64
CA LYS A 255 4.90 13.79 17.73
C LYS A 255 5.55 12.42 17.93
N ARG A 256 4.81 11.33 17.72
CA ARG A 256 5.28 9.95 17.95
C ARG A 256 5.88 9.32 16.68
N TYR A 257 5.41 9.75 15.52
CA TYR A 257 5.80 9.26 14.20
C TYR A 257 6.06 10.44 13.25
N PRO A 258 7.21 11.12 13.38
CA PRO A 258 7.48 12.35 12.65
C PRO A 258 8.07 12.12 11.24
N ASP A 259 8.43 10.88 10.90
CA ASP A 259 9.38 10.60 9.81
C ASP A 259 8.74 10.09 8.51
N GLY A 260 7.44 9.77 8.51
CA GLY A 260 6.80 9.26 7.30
C GLY A 260 5.33 8.86 7.44
N MET A 261 4.70 8.71 6.29
CA MET A 261 3.36 8.17 6.03
C MET A 261 3.33 7.87 4.54
N HIS A 262 3.19 6.60 4.16
CA HIS A 262 3.36 6.17 2.76
C HIS A 262 2.15 5.45 2.18
N THR A 263 1.15 5.16 3.02
CA THR A 263 -0.12 4.61 2.56
C THR A 263 -1.29 5.51 2.93
N LEU A 264 -2.20 5.70 1.98
CA LEU A 264 -3.50 6.34 2.14
C LEU A 264 -4.52 5.56 1.29
N SER A 265 -5.15 4.55 1.89
CA SER A 265 -6.04 3.63 1.18
C SER A 265 -7.49 3.74 1.63
N ALA A 266 -8.42 3.54 0.70
CA ALA A 266 -9.84 3.55 0.98
C ALA A 266 -10.28 2.20 1.55
N ALA A 267 -11.20 2.23 2.52
CA ALA A 267 -11.84 1.05 3.06
C ALA A 267 -13.29 1.39 3.43
N GLY A 268 -14.15 1.57 2.43
CA GLY A 268 -15.56 1.94 2.62
C GLY A 268 -15.70 3.24 3.41
N GLN A 269 -16.24 3.15 4.63
CA GLN A 269 -16.50 4.30 5.51
C GLN A 269 -15.27 4.78 6.30
N VAL A 270 -14.12 4.12 6.15
CA VAL A 270 -12.87 4.51 6.80
C VAL A 270 -11.74 4.62 5.79
N THR A 271 -10.67 5.29 6.21
CA THR A 271 -9.43 5.43 5.46
C THR A 271 -8.31 4.81 6.28
N LEU A 272 -7.44 4.04 5.64
CA LEU A 272 -6.30 3.43 6.32
C LEU A 272 -5.03 4.19 5.95
N ILE A 273 -4.20 4.41 6.97
CA ILE A 273 -2.89 5.05 6.82
C ILE A 273 -1.84 4.27 7.61
N ASP A 274 -0.59 4.54 7.33
CA ASP A 274 0.52 4.20 8.20
C ASP A 274 1.34 5.44 8.57
N VAL A 275 2.11 5.35 9.65
CA VAL A 275 3.02 6.42 10.06
C VAL A 275 4.35 5.83 10.52
N LYS A 276 5.44 6.57 10.28
CA LYS A 276 6.81 6.13 10.58
C LYS A 276 7.50 6.96 11.63
N LYS A 277 8.28 6.27 12.45
CA LYS A 277 9.43 6.85 13.16
C LYS A 277 10.71 6.10 12.78
N ILE A 278 11.82 6.82 12.68
CA ILE A 278 13.14 6.24 12.47
C ILE A 278 13.82 6.10 13.83
N GLY A 279 13.99 4.87 14.28
CA GLY A 279 14.79 4.55 15.46
C GLY A 279 16.29 4.63 15.15
N ILE A 280 17.07 5.21 16.06
CA ILE A 280 18.53 5.25 15.98
C ILE A 280 19.11 4.31 17.04
N GLY A 281 19.89 3.30 16.63
CA GLY A 281 20.59 2.41 17.57
C GLY A 281 21.09 1.11 16.94
N PRO A 282 22.01 0.41 17.62
CA PRO A 282 22.73 -0.74 17.05
C PRO A 282 21.94 -2.05 17.07
N ARG A 283 20.77 -2.08 17.72
CA ARG A 283 20.03 -3.34 18.00
C ARG A 283 19.77 -4.16 16.74
N ARG A 284 19.28 -3.53 15.65
CA ARG A 284 19.02 -4.22 14.38
C ARG A 284 20.31 -4.71 13.73
N ASP A 285 21.36 -3.90 13.74
CA ASP A 285 22.63 -4.28 13.10
C ASP A 285 23.30 -5.44 13.86
N LEU A 286 23.15 -5.48 15.19
CA LEU A 286 23.58 -6.63 16.00
C LEU A 286 22.79 -7.90 15.68
N LEU A 287 21.47 -7.80 15.42
CA LEU A 287 20.65 -8.93 14.95
C LEU A 287 21.09 -9.42 13.56
N ASN A 288 21.42 -8.49 12.64
CA ASN A 288 21.97 -8.83 11.33
C ASN A 288 23.33 -9.53 11.45
N LEU A 289 24.20 -9.05 12.34
CA LEU A 289 25.52 -9.64 12.58
C LEU A 289 25.41 -11.05 13.17
N LYS A 290 24.56 -11.24 14.19
CA LYS A 290 24.32 -12.57 14.78
C LYS A 290 23.88 -13.59 13.73
N ARG A 291 22.93 -13.24 12.85
CA ARG A 291 22.49 -14.13 11.77
C ARG A 291 23.61 -14.49 10.78
N ARG A 292 24.44 -13.51 10.41
CA ARG A 292 25.59 -13.76 9.53
C ARG A 292 26.64 -14.70 10.15
N ILE A 293 26.81 -14.65 11.47
CA ILE A 293 27.81 -15.44 12.18
C ILE A 293 27.32 -16.84 12.49
N PHE A 294 26.08 -16.97 12.98
CA PHE A 294 25.58 -18.22 13.55
C PHE A 294 24.72 -19.06 12.60
N GLY A 295 24.40 -18.54 11.41
CA GLY A 295 23.40 -19.18 10.54
C GLY A 295 22.01 -19.13 11.16
N ALA A 296 20.97 -19.30 10.34
CA ALA A 296 19.60 -19.44 10.84
C ALA A 296 19.40 -20.82 11.48
#